data_AF-A0A2D8C6S4-F1
#
_entry.id   AF-A0A2D8C6S4-F1
#
_cell.length_a   1.000
_cell.length_b   1.000
_cell.length_c   1.000
_cell.angle_alpha   90.00
_cell.angle_beta   90.00
_cell.angle_gamma   90.00
#
_symmetry.space_group_name_H-M   'P 1'
#
loop_
_entity.id
_entity.type
_entity.pdbx_description
1 polymer ?
#
loop_
_entity_poly.entity_id
_entity_poly.type
_entity_poly.pdbx_seq_one_letter_code
_entity_poly.pdbx_strand_id
1 'polypeptide(L)'
;MKMILIFISILILGQTSAQELKTIGTNEREVVALFFPNEIRQAVVGSPNFTFSYNKENLQHVGLLQGVKGHESNLLVITSTDEVYAYKLKYLKNLDTLNYFIPRNERIGFESPLFIPTSKSSVSVLKDSVTRKTPQTGSPNRFEYFKKFSEFQLKHNRNSLKRKRKKGVVLHLRDLIYDRTEVYALVEIKNRSGIDFEMDYLKIFKVNGNKRKKSSYQKIEIEPVFRYSLPKIIKDGESREFVLTVPKFTFGDQEKLLLELKEHRGNRILQLFYD
;
A
#
# COMPACT_ATOMS: atom_id res chain seq x y z
N MET A 1 13.48 30.66 53.97
CA MET A 1 12.22 31.01 53.28
C MET A 1 12.32 30.61 51.81
N LYS A 2 11.39 29.74 51.38
CA LYS A 2 10.86 29.47 50.04
C LYS A 2 11.78 29.58 48.80
N MET A 3 12.21 28.41 48.32
CA MET A 3 11.85 27.79 47.03
C MET A 3 11.40 28.73 45.89
N ILE A 4 12.13 28.72 44.77
CA ILE A 4 11.54 28.77 43.41
C ILE A 4 12.43 27.90 42.49
N LEU A 5 11.86 26.76 42.12
CA LEU A 5 12.36 25.84 41.10
C LEU A 5 11.60 26.20 39.81
N ILE A 6 12.27 26.78 38.81
CA ILE A 6 11.64 27.12 37.53
C ILE A 6 11.63 25.86 36.66
N PHE A 7 10.45 25.27 36.50
CA PHE A 7 10.18 24.20 35.54
C PHE A 7 10.11 24.80 34.14
N ILE A 8 11.13 24.56 33.32
CA ILE A 8 11.09 24.85 31.88
C ILE A 8 10.35 23.68 31.22
N SER A 9 9.04 23.85 31.04
CA SER A 9 8.21 22.98 30.22
C SER A 9 8.47 23.29 28.75
N ILE A 10 9.27 22.44 28.09
CA ILE A 10 9.42 22.45 26.63
C ILE A 10 8.16 21.82 26.05
N LEU A 11 7.21 22.64 25.62
CA LEU A 11 6.09 22.21 24.78
C LEU A 11 6.64 21.78 23.42
N ILE A 12 6.79 20.46 23.21
CA ILE A 12 7.00 19.91 21.87
C ILE A 12 5.66 19.99 21.15
N LEU A 13 5.40 21.13 20.50
CA LEU A 13 4.38 21.23 19.45
C LEU A 13 4.83 20.35 18.29
N GLY A 14 4.33 19.11 18.25
CA GLY A 14 4.49 18.26 17.10
C GLY A 14 3.92 18.99 15.89
N GLN A 15 4.77 19.34 14.93
CA GLN A 15 4.31 19.85 13.65
C GLN A 15 3.56 18.72 12.94
N THR A 16 2.24 18.77 12.97
CA THR A 16 1.42 17.96 12.08
C THR A 16 1.68 18.47 10.66
N SER A 17 2.48 17.74 9.89
CA SER A 17 2.65 18.01 8.46
C SER A 17 1.27 17.89 7.81
N ALA A 18 0.74 18.98 7.28
CA ALA A 18 -0.45 18.93 6.44
C ALA A 18 -0.15 18.12 5.18
N GLN A 19 -1.12 17.34 4.70
CA GLN A 19 -0.99 16.63 3.44
C GLN A 19 -0.96 17.64 2.29
N GLU A 20 0.15 17.66 1.54
CA GLU A 20 0.27 18.49 0.34
C GLU A 20 -0.41 17.78 -0.84
N LEU A 21 -1.53 18.34 -1.30
CA LEU A 21 -2.29 17.81 -2.43
C LEU A 21 -2.05 18.68 -3.67
N LYS A 22 -1.85 18.02 -4.81
CA LYS A 22 -1.78 18.66 -6.12
C LYS A 22 -3.10 19.40 -6.41
N THR A 23 -2.99 20.59 -6.99
CA THR A 23 -4.14 21.42 -7.36
C THR A 23 -4.47 21.24 -8.84
N ILE A 24 -5.74 21.00 -9.15
CA ILE A 24 -6.27 20.94 -10.50
C ILE A 24 -7.17 22.15 -10.72
N GLY A 25 -6.85 22.91 -11.78
CA GLY A 25 -7.63 24.05 -12.21
C GLY A 25 -8.87 23.62 -13.00
N THR A 26 -9.99 24.31 -12.78
CA THR A 26 -11.23 24.10 -13.55
C THR A 26 -11.86 25.44 -13.91
N ASN A 27 -12.76 25.45 -14.90
CA ASN A 27 -13.63 26.59 -15.17
C ASN A 27 -14.99 26.12 -15.70
N GLU A 28 -15.87 27.09 -15.99
CA GLU A 28 -17.23 26.83 -16.43
C GLU A 28 -17.35 26.56 -17.93
N ARG A 29 -16.28 26.72 -18.70
CA ARG A 29 -16.29 26.74 -20.17
C ARG A 29 -15.63 25.53 -20.80
N GLU A 30 -14.67 24.95 -20.10
CA GLU A 30 -13.80 23.88 -20.58
C GLU A 30 -13.93 22.67 -19.65
N VAL A 31 -13.91 21.49 -20.24
CA VAL A 31 -13.96 20.23 -19.51
C VAL A 31 -12.54 19.73 -19.32
N VAL A 32 -12.19 19.43 -18.07
CA VAL A 32 -10.88 18.87 -17.71
C VAL A 32 -10.99 17.36 -17.57
N ALA A 33 -10.24 16.59 -18.35
CA ALA A 33 -10.24 15.13 -18.30
C ALA A 33 -9.10 14.60 -17.42
N LEU A 34 -9.42 13.68 -16.51
CA LEU A 34 -8.46 12.96 -15.67
C LEU A 34 -8.46 11.49 -16.06
N PHE A 35 -7.31 10.98 -16.51
CA PHE A 35 -7.09 9.58 -16.88
C PHE A 35 -6.31 8.86 -15.78
N PHE A 36 -6.97 7.94 -15.08
CA PHE A 36 -6.41 7.15 -13.99
C PHE A 36 -5.78 5.85 -14.50
N PRO A 37 -4.78 5.29 -13.79
CA PRO A 37 -4.11 4.06 -14.20
C PRO A 37 -5.02 2.82 -14.08
N ASN A 38 -6.07 2.88 -13.27
CA ASN A 38 -7.08 1.85 -13.09
C ASN A 38 -8.48 2.49 -13.20
N GLU A 39 -9.53 1.72 -13.48
CA GLU A 39 -10.86 2.27 -13.70
C GLU A 39 -11.44 2.94 -12.44
N ILE A 40 -12.20 4.01 -12.63
CA ILE A 40 -12.84 4.76 -11.55
C ILE A 40 -14.04 3.96 -11.02
N ARG A 41 -13.97 3.54 -9.76
CA ARG A 41 -15.09 2.89 -9.06
C ARG A 41 -15.97 3.92 -8.34
N GLN A 42 -15.34 4.87 -7.67
CA GLN A 42 -16.04 5.91 -6.91
C GLN A 42 -15.28 7.22 -6.98
N ALA A 43 -16.01 8.34 -7.05
CA ALA A 43 -15.44 9.66 -6.88
C ALA A 43 -16.42 10.62 -6.21
N VAL A 44 -15.89 11.56 -5.45
CA VAL A 44 -16.67 12.60 -4.77
C VAL A 44 -15.92 13.93 -4.76
N VAL A 45 -16.68 15.01 -4.98
CA VAL A 45 -16.22 16.39 -4.86
C VAL A 45 -16.75 17.00 -3.57
N GLY A 46 -15.94 17.82 -2.91
CA GLY A 46 -16.29 18.39 -1.60
C GLY A 46 -17.26 19.58 -1.66
N SER A 47 -17.52 20.14 -2.84
CA SER A 47 -18.34 21.35 -3.01
C SER A 47 -19.20 21.25 -4.27
N PRO A 48 -20.44 21.77 -4.26
CA PRO A 48 -21.32 21.78 -5.42
C PRO A 48 -20.83 22.68 -6.56
N ASN A 49 -19.84 23.55 -6.32
CA ASN A 49 -19.24 24.39 -7.37
C ASN A 49 -18.43 23.57 -8.38
N PHE A 50 -18.13 22.31 -8.08
CA PHE A 50 -17.39 21.41 -8.96
C PHE A 50 -18.25 20.19 -9.26
N THR A 51 -18.11 19.64 -10.46
CA THR A 51 -18.74 18.40 -10.88
C THR A 51 -17.69 17.48 -11.45
N PHE A 52 -17.65 16.25 -10.95
CA PHE A 52 -16.82 15.18 -11.49
C PHE A 52 -17.71 14.04 -11.98
N SER A 53 -17.84 13.90 -13.29
CA SER A 53 -18.65 12.88 -13.94
C SER A 53 -17.79 11.70 -14.39
N TYR A 54 -18.25 10.49 -14.10
CA TYR A 54 -17.63 9.23 -14.50
C TYR A 54 -18.73 8.17 -14.68
N ASN A 55 -18.45 7.12 -15.44
CA ASN A 55 -19.41 6.05 -15.66
C ASN A 55 -19.41 5.06 -14.48
N LYS A 56 -20.55 4.96 -13.78
CA LYS A 56 -20.73 4.09 -12.62
C LYS A 56 -21.10 2.65 -12.98
N GLU A 57 -21.63 2.43 -14.18
CA GLU A 57 -22.08 1.11 -14.65
C GLU A 57 -20.97 0.39 -15.40
N ASN A 58 -20.35 1.09 -16.35
CA ASN A 58 -19.20 0.62 -17.10
C ASN A 58 -17.96 1.36 -16.61
N LEU A 59 -17.20 0.72 -15.72
CA LEU A 59 -16.00 1.32 -15.13
C LEU A 59 -15.03 1.75 -16.24
N GLN A 60 -14.56 2.99 -16.16
CA GLN A 60 -13.66 3.60 -17.14
C GLN A 60 -12.47 4.27 -16.45
N HIS A 61 -11.36 4.41 -17.17
CA HIS A 61 -10.18 5.11 -16.69
C HIS A 61 -10.34 6.63 -16.63
N VAL A 62 -11.33 7.19 -17.32
CA VAL A 62 -11.51 8.65 -17.47
C VAL A 62 -12.65 9.18 -16.63
N GLY A 63 -12.42 10.33 -16.00
CA GLY A 63 -13.46 11.16 -15.42
C GLY A 63 -13.33 12.60 -15.90
N LEU A 64 -14.46 13.28 -16.04
CA LEU A 64 -14.54 14.64 -16.55
C LEU A 64 -14.88 15.59 -15.40
N LEU A 65 -14.07 16.64 -15.27
CA LEU A 65 -14.13 17.61 -14.21
C LEU A 65 -14.47 18.99 -14.80
N GLN A 66 -15.45 19.66 -14.21
CA GLN A 66 -15.82 21.03 -14.56
C GLN A 66 -16.19 21.78 -13.27
N GLY A 67 -16.04 23.11 -13.25
CA GLY A 67 -16.39 23.86 -12.05
C GLY A 67 -16.66 25.34 -12.29
N VAL A 68 -17.61 25.89 -11.55
CA VAL A 68 -17.98 27.30 -11.60
C VAL A 68 -17.18 28.11 -10.57
N LYS A 69 -17.17 29.43 -10.74
CA LYS A 69 -16.47 30.34 -9.83
C LYS A 69 -16.97 30.16 -8.39
N GLY A 70 -16.05 29.90 -7.47
CA GLY A 70 -16.35 29.70 -6.06
C GLY A 70 -15.11 29.40 -5.22
N HIS A 71 -15.33 29.00 -3.96
CA HIS A 71 -14.24 28.61 -3.04
C HIS A 71 -13.55 27.32 -3.49
N GLU A 72 -12.28 27.16 -3.11
CA GLU A 72 -11.51 25.93 -3.33
C GLU A 72 -12.19 24.72 -2.66
N SER A 73 -11.98 23.54 -3.23
CA SER A 73 -12.55 22.27 -2.76
C SER A 73 -11.56 21.14 -2.97
N ASN A 74 -12.02 19.89 -2.89
CA ASN A 74 -11.25 18.70 -3.16
C ASN A 74 -12.02 17.69 -4.01
N LEU A 75 -11.27 16.83 -4.68
CA LEU A 75 -11.73 15.63 -5.36
C LEU A 75 -11.09 14.42 -4.69
N LEU A 76 -11.88 13.41 -4.35
CA LEU A 76 -11.42 12.11 -3.91
C LEU A 76 -11.86 11.07 -4.95
N VAL A 77 -10.93 10.24 -5.42
CA VAL A 77 -11.18 9.17 -6.39
C VAL A 77 -10.68 7.84 -5.83
N ILE A 78 -11.51 6.81 -5.93
CA ILE A 78 -11.21 5.43 -5.56
C ILE A 78 -11.35 4.57 -6.82
N THR A 79 -10.29 3.83 -7.16
CA THR A 79 -10.26 2.99 -8.35
C THR A 79 -10.81 1.57 -8.09
N SER A 80 -10.99 0.79 -9.16
CA SER A 80 -11.33 -0.64 -9.14
C SER A 80 -10.29 -1.48 -8.38
N THR A 81 -9.05 -0.99 -8.29
CA THR A 81 -7.94 -1.62 -7.53
C THR A 81 -7.77 -1.07 -6.11
N ASP A 82 -8.78 -0.36 -5.59
CA ASP A 82 -8.82 0.26 -4.26
C ASP A 82 -7.78 1.36 -4.03
N GLU A 83 -7.05 1.79 -5.06
CA GLU A 83 -6.15 2.93 -4.99
C GLU A 83 -6.93 4.22 -4.78
N VAL A 84 -6.46 5.07 -3.86
CA VAL A 84 -7.08 6.35 -3.52
C VAL A 84 -6.23 7.49 -4.03
N TYR A 85 -6.85 8.44 -4.72
CA TYR A 85 -6.25 9.68 -5.21
C TYR A 85 -7.02 10.87 -4.64
N ALA A 86 -6.32 11.95 -4.32
CA ALA A 86 -6.94 13.17 -3.83
C ALA A 86 -6.29 14.42 -4.45
N TYR A 87 -7.12 15.40 -4.80
CA TYR A 87 -6.68 16.65 -5.42
C TYR A 87 -7.38 17.84 -4.79
N LYS A 88 -6.71 18.98 -4.72
CA LYS A 88 -7.37 20.27 -4.51
C LYS A 88 -7.97 20.76 -5.82
N LEU A 89 -9.15 21.36 -5.74
CA LEU A 89 -9.84 21.93 -6.89
C LEU A 89 -9.89 23.45 -6.75
N LYS A 90 -9.55 24.14 -7.84
CA LYS A 90 -9.53 25.60 -7.87
C LYS A 90 -10.12 26.12 -9.18
N TYR A 91 -10.97 27.14 -9.07
CA TYR A 91 -11.44 27.87 -10.23
C TYR A 91 -10.32 28.76 -10.80
N LEU A 92 -10.06 28.66 -12.10
CA LEU A 92 -9.11 29.52 -12.82
C LEU A 92 -9.81 30.13 -14.05
N LYS A 93 -9.55 31.40 -14.35
CA LYS A 93 -10.19 32.07 -15.50
C LYS A 93 -9.75 31.46 -16.84
N ASN A 94 -8.49 31.08 -16.95
CA ASN A 94 -7.90 30.41 -18.10
C ASN A 94 -7.19 29.14 -17.60
N LEU A 95 -7.26 28.06 -18.37
CA LEU A 95 -6.63 26.78 -18.05
C LEU A 95 -5.46 26.51 -19.00
N ASP A 96 -4.29 26.23 -18.44
CA ASP A 96 -3.11 25.86 -19.23
C ASP A 96 -3.09 24.35 -19.54
N THR A 97 -3.79 23.54 -18.74
CA THR A 97 -3.85 22.07 -18.86
C THR A 97 -5.28 21.58 -18.75
N LEU A 98 -5.77 20.89 -19.79
CA LEU A 98 -7.10 20.29 -19.83
C LEU A 98 -7.10 18.76 -19.66
N ASN A 99 -5.98 18.09 -19.92
CA ASN A 99 -5.89 16.64 -19.87
C ASN A 99 -4.79 16.21 -18.91
N TYR A 100 -5.16 15.44 -17.89
CA TYR A 100 -4.25 14.94 -16.87
C TYR A 100 -4.15 13.42 -16.97
N PHE A 101 -2.97 12.92 -17.34
CA PHE A 101 -2.65 11.49 -17.24
C PHE A 101 -2.05 11.24 -15.86
N ILE A 102 -2.84 10.69 -14.95
CA ILE A 102 -2.49 10.53 -13.55
C ILE A 102 -1.53 9.35 -13.39
N PRO A 103 -0.28 9.57 -12.96
CA PRO A 103 0.63 8.49 -12.66
C PRO A 103 0.26 7.82 -11.33
N ARG A 104 0.52 6.51 -11.22
CA ARG A 104 0.23 5.72 -10.00
C ARG A 104 0.94 6.26 -8.75
N ASN A 105 2.05 6.99 -8.88
CA ASN A 105 2.77 7.58 -7.74
C ASN A 105 2.05 8.80 -7.10
N GLU A 106 1.02 9.36 -7.74
CA GLU A 106 0.15 10.40 -7.15
C GLU A 106 -0.92 9.80 -6.20
N ARG A 107 -0.96 8.47 -6.07
CA ARG A 107 -1.82 7.74 -5.13
C ARG A 107 -1.49 8.12 -3.68
N ILE A 108 -2.52 8.43 -2.91
CA ILE A 108 -2.40 8.80 -1.49
C ILE A 108 -2.56 7.61 -0.53
N GLY A 109 -3.04 6.47 -1.02
CA GLY A 109 -3.22 5.27 -0.21
C GLY A 109 -4.09 4.21 -0.89
N PHE A 110 -4.67 3.34 -0.06
CA PHE A 110 -5.69 2.37 -0.45
C PHE A 110 -6.95 2.61 0.39
N GLU A 111 -8.14 2.32 -0.16
CA GLU A 111 -9.42 2.51 0.52
C GLU A 111 -9.48 1.71 1.83
N SER A 112 -8.91 0.51 1.82
CA SER A 112 -8.71 -0.27 3.03
C SER A 112 -7.46 0.25 3.77
N PRO A 113 -7.61 0.86 4.96
CA PRO A 113 -6.46 1.24 5.76
C PRO A 113 -5.70 -0.03 6.13
N LEU A 114 -4.39 -0.05 5.83
CA LEU A 114 -3.49 -1.10 6.28
C LEU A 114 -3.56 -1.17 7.81
N PHE A 115 -4.32 -2.11 8.35
CA PHE A 115 -4.32 -2.36 9.79
C PHE A 115 -2.98 -3.00 10.12
N ILE A 116 -2.04 -2.20 10.62
CA ILE A 116 -0.92 -2.72 11.40
C ILE A 116 -1.52 -3.01 12.77
N PRO A 117 -1.62 -4.27 13.23
CA PRO A 117 -1.94 -4.52 14.62
C PRO A 117 -0.82 -3.89 15.42
N THR A 118 -1.08 -2.74 16.05
CA THR A 118 -0.24 -2.27 17.15
C THR A 118 -0.35 -3.32 18.23
N SER A 119 0.66 -4.18 18.33
CA SER A 119 0.83 -5.06 19.47
C SER A 119 1.10 -4.18 20.70
N LYS A 120 0.01 -3.73 21.33
CA LYS A 120 0.02 -3.48 22.76
C LYS A 120 -0.72 -4.63 23.40
N SER A 121 0.01 -5.33 24.24
CA SER A 121 -0.44 -6.39 25.11
C SER A 121 -1.76 -6.04 25.79
N SER A 122 -2.74 -6.92 25.64
CA SER A 122 -3.50 -7.43 26.78
C SER A 122 -4.29 -8.65 26.33
N VAL A 123 -3.93 -9.77 26.91
CA VAL A 123 -4.76 -10.95 27.05
C VAL A 123 -6.08 -10.52 27.68
N SER A 124 -7.20 -10.77 27.00
CA SER A 124 -8.43 -11.23 27.64
C SER A 124 -9.40 -11.73 26.59
N VAL A 125 -9.59 -13.04 26.60
CA VAL A 125 -10.83 -13.70 26.17
C VAL A 125 -12.00 -13.00 26.88
N LEU A 126 -13.04 -12.62 26.12
CA LEU A 126 -14.46 -12.87 26.42
C LEU A 126 -15.38 -12.22 25.35
N LYS A 127 -16.02 -13.12 24.59
CA LYS A 127 -17.43 -13.20 24.16
C LYS A 127 -18.29 -11.95 23.88
N ASP A 128 -19.03 -12.13 22.79
CA ASP A 128 -20.43 -11.77 22.51
C ASP A 128 -20.84 -10.30 22.54
N SER A 129 -21.14 -9.80 21.34
CA SER A 129 -22.30 -8.92 21.12
C SER A 129 -22.81 -9.08 19.70
N VAL A 130 -23.99 -9.68 19.61
CA VAL A 130 -24.78 -9.92 18.41
C VAL A 130 -25.46 -8.61 17.96
N THR A 131 -25.63 -8.49 16.64
CA THR A 131 -26.66 -7.72 15.91
C THR A 131 -26.28 -6.34 15.37
N ARG A 132 -26.04 -6.29 14.05
CA ARG A 132 -26.93 -5.56 13.13
C ARG A 132 -26.98 -6.28 11.79
N LYS A 133 -28.19 -6.73 11.45
CA LYS A 133 -28.54 -7.29 10.15
C LYS A 133 -28.53 -6.16 9.12
N THR A 134 -27.77 -6.32 8.06
CA THR A 134 -28.08 -5.76 6.74
C THR A 134 -27.91 -6.89 5.74
N PRO A 135 -28.96 -7.28 5.00
CA PRO A 135 -28.82 -8.23 3.91
C PRO A 135 -28.27 -7.47 2.69
N GLN A 136 -26.99 -7.66 2.38
CA GLN A 136 -26.43 -7.28 1.08
C GLN A 136 -25.62 -8.46 0.55
N THR A 137 -26.32 -9.24 -0.26
CA THR A 137 -25.84 -9.94 -1.47
C THR A 137 -24.37 -9.72 -1.85
N GLY A 138 -23.59 -10.81 -1.86
CA GLY A 138 -22.88 -11.20 -3.08
C GLY A 138 -21.44 -10.75 -3.33
N SER A 139 -20.67 -10.27 -2.35
CA SER A 139 -19.20 -10.27 -2.48
C SER A 139 -18.54 -10.37 -1.10
N PRO A 140 -17.71 -11.40 -0.81
CA PRO A 140 -16.94 -11.42 0.42
C PRO A 140 -16.08 -10.16 0.47
N ASN A 141 -16.08 -9.46 1.60
CA ASN A 141 -15.12 -8.37 1.84
C ASN A 141 -13.73 -8.88 1.47
N ARG A 142 -13.13 -8.32 0.42
CA ARG A 142 -11.90 -8.80 -0.20
C ARG A 142 -10.75 -8.88 0.81
N PHE A 143 -10.76 -7.99 1.80
CA PHE A 143 -9.88 -8.04 2.98
C PHE A 143 -10.09 -9.30 3.83
N GLU A 144 -11.35 -9.66 4.11
CA GLU A 144 -11.69 -10.85 4.88
C GLU A 144 -11.27 -12.13 4.12
N TYR A 145 -11.46 -12.13 2.80
CA TYR A 145 -10.96 -13.20 1.94
C TYR A 145 -9.43 -13.32 2.02
N PHE A 146 -8.70 -12.22 1.83
CA PHE A 146 -7.24 -12.20 1.92
C PHE A 146 -6.74 -12.69 3.27
N LYS A 147 -7.39 -12.27 4.36
CA LYS A 147 -7.07 -12.69 5.72
C LYS A 147 -7.27 -14.19 5.90
N LYS A 148 -8.47 -14.71 5.57
CA LYS A 148 -8.81 -16.13 5.71
C LYS A 148 -7.92 -17.02 4.85
N PHE A 149 -7.65 -16.62 3.61
CA PHE A 149 -6.79 -17.37 2.71
C PHE A 149 -5.34 -17.36 3.20
N SER A 150 -4.81 -16.20 3.62
CA SER A 150 -3.45 -16.12 4.20
C SER A 150 -3.30 -17.00 5.45
N GLU A 151 -4.29 -16.98 6.34
CA GLU A 151 -4.35 -17.85 7.53
C GLU A 151 -4.33 -19.33 7.18
N PHE A 152 -5.17 -19.72 6.23
CA PHE A 152 -5.23 -21.09 5.73
C PHE A 152 -3.87 -21.52 5.15
N GLN A 153 -3.27 -20.69 4.30
CA GLN A 153 -2.03 -21.02 3.64
C GLN A 153 -0.85 -21.12 4.62
N LEU A 154 -0.71 -20.22 5.60
CA LEU A 154 0.34 -20.36 6.61
C LEU A 154 0.19 -21.65 7.44
N LYS A 155 -1.03 -22.07 7.75
CA LYS A 155 -1.30 -23.29 8.53
C LYS A 155 -1.01 -24.57 7.75
N HIS A 156 -1.38 -24.63 6.46
CA HIS A 156 -1.42 -25.87 5.70
C HIS A 156 -0.33 -26.01 4.64
N ASN A 157 0.19 -24.91 4.11
CA ASN A 157 1.23 -24.96 3.11
C ASN A 157 2.55 -25.41 3.77
N ARG A 158 3.31 -26.29 3.09
CA ARG A 158 4.62 -26.80 3.52
C ARG A 158 5.69 -26.66 2.44
N ASN A 159 5.39 -25.92 1.37
CA ASN A 159 6.31 -25.67 0.27
C ASN A 159 7.50 -24.82 0.73
N SER A 160 8.58 -24.92 -0.05
CA SER A 160 9.85 -24.22 0.18
C SER A 160 10.50 -23.92 -1.17
N LEU A 161 10.22 -22.75 -1.73
CA LEU A 161 10.78 -22.34 -3.02
C LEU A 161 12.26 -21.96 -2.92
N LYS A 162 12.61 -20.94 -2.13
CA LYS A 162 13.98 -20.42 -2.11
C LYS A 162 14.33 -19.74 -0.80
N ARG A 163 15.59 -19.87 -0.36
CA ARG A 163 16.11 -19.19 0.83
C ARG A 163 17.41 -18.44 0.54
N LYS A 164 17.61 -17.33 1.25
CA LYS A 164 18.86 -16.55 1.25
C LYS A 164 19.26 -16.25 2.68
N ARG A 165 20.52 -16.56 3.03
CA ARG A 165 21.10 -16.25 4.34
C ARG A 165 22.17 -15.19 4.22
N LYS A 166 22.23 -14.27 5.19
CA LYS A 166 23.31 -13.29 5.35
C LYS A 166 23.42 -12.86 6.82
N LYS A 167 24.62 -13.00 7.40
CA LYS A 167 24.93 -12.52 8.77
C LYS A 167 23.85 -12.89 9.81
N GLY A 168 23.55 -14.20 9.91
CA GLY A 168 22.56 -14.73 10.87
C GLY A 168 21.09 -14.60 10.47
N VAL A 169 20.75 -13.75 9.49
CA VAL A 169 19.36 -13.58 9.03
C VAL A 169 19.10 -14.47 7.83
N VAL A 170 17.94 -15.13 7.80
CA VAL A 170 17.46 -15.94 6.68
C VAL A 170 16.16 -15.34 6.17
N LEU A 171 16.13 -14.96 4.90
CA LEU A 171 14.92 -14.65 4.15
C LEU A 171 14.52 -15.89 3.35
N HIS A 172 13.29 -16.34 3.50
CA HIS A 172 12.78 -17.57 2.89
C HIS A 172 11.47 -17.29 2.17
N LEU A 173 11.45 -17.46 0.84
CA LEU A 173 10.25 -17.53 0.04
C LEU A 173 9.75 -18.97 0.09
N ARG A 174 8.62 -19.20 0.78
CA ARG A 174 8.03 -20.52 0.97
C ARG A 174 7.21 -20.94 -0.23
N ASP A 175 6.33 -20.07 -0.70
CA ASP A 175 5.48 -20.33 -1.85
C ASP A 175 4.99 -19.04 -2.55
N LEU A 176 4.52 -19.18 -3.78
CA LEU A 176 3.82 -18.18 -4.57
C LEU A 176 2.50 -18.77 -5.07
N ILE A 177 1.40 -18.37 -4.45
CA ILE A 177 0.09 -18.97 -4.72
C ILE A 177 -0.73 -17.99 -5.54
N TYR A 178 -1.10 -18.40 -6.76
CA TYR A 178 -1.95 -17.63 -7.64
C TYR A 178 -3.42 -17.93 -7.34
N ASP A 179 -4.17 -16.91 -6.94
CA ASP A 179 -5.63 -17.01 -6.79
C ASP A 179 -6.28 -15.79 -7.42
N ARG A 180 -7.20 -16.03 -8.37
CA ARG A 180 -7.94 -15.00 -9.11
C ARG A 180 -7.00 -13.95 -9.74
N THR A 181 -6.98 -12.75 -9.16
CA THR A 181 -6.25 -11.56 -9.61
C THR A 181 -5.06 -11.22 -8.70
N GLU A 182 -4.72 -12.09 -7.74
CA GLU A 182 -3.64 -11.88 -6.78
C GLU A 182 -2.62 -13.03 -6.79
N VAL A 183 -1.42 -12.71 -6.29
CA VAL A 183 -0.42 -13.70 -5.87
C VAL A 183 -0.15 -13.53 -4.38
N TYR A 184 -0.15 -14.64 -3.64
CA TYR A 184 0.19 -14.68 -2.22
C TYR A 184 1.61 -15.21 -2.08
N ALA A 185 2.53 -14.32 -1.77
CA ALA A 185 3.91 -14.67 -1.44
C ALA A 185 3.98 -15.04 0.05
N LEU A 186 4.13 -16.33 0.33
CA LEU A 186 4.37 -16.84 1.68
C LEU A 186 5.85 -16.65 2.00
N VAL A 187 6.15 -15.86 3.02
CA VAL A 187 7.52 -15.47 3.37
C VAL A 187 7.79 -15.77 4.84
N GLU A 188 9.01 -16.23 5.11
CA GLU A 188 9.52 -16.46 6.45
C GLU A 188 10.85 -15.72 6.64
N ILE A 189 11.00 -15.05 7.79
CA ILE A 189 12.27 -14.47 8.22
C ILE A 189 12.72 -15.16 9.50
N LYS A 190 13.93 -15.74 9.49
CA LYS A 190 14.59 -16.28 10.69
C LYS A 190 15.72 -15.38 11.10
N ASN A 191 15.80 -15.06 12.38
CA ASN A 191 16.92 -14.33 12.95
C ASN A 191 17.72 -15.24 13.87
N ARG A 192 19.00 -15.42 13.56
CA ARG A 192 20.00 -16.12 14.39
C ARG A 192 21.29 -15.31 14.40
N SER A 193 21.17 -14.00 14.57
CA SER A 193 22.28 -13.06 14.45
C SER A 193 22.87 -12.63 15.80
N GLY A 194 22.30 -13.09 16.92
CA GLY A 194 22.69 -12.71 18.27
C GLY A 194 22.10 -11.39 18.75
N ILE A 195 21.36 -10.68 17.89
CA ILE A 195 20.68 -9.42 18.19
C ILE A 195 19.34 -9.37 17.45
N ASP A 196 18.42 -8.55 17.93
CA ASP A 196 17.13 -8.30 17.27
C ASP A 196 17.33 -7.72 15.86
N PHE A 197 16.53 -8.20 14.91
CA PHE A 197 16.51 -7.71 13.55
C PHE A 197 15.34 -6.75 13.38
N GLU A 198 15.64 -5.46 13.32
CA GLU A 198 14.68 -4.42 12.97
C GLU A 198 14.61 -4.26 11.46
N MET A 199 13.42 -4.44 10.87
CA MET A 199 13.22 -4.35 9.43
C MET A 199 12.97 -2.89 9.01
N ASP A 200 13.78 -2.38 8.08
CA ASP A 200 13.53 -1.10 7.39
C ASP A 200 12.43 -1.29 6.35
N TYR A 201 12.66 -2.22 5.43
CA TYR A 201 11.67 -2.61 4.44
C TYR A 201 11.86 -4.05 3.98
N LEU A 202 10.76 -4.61 3.46
CA LEU A 202 10.75 -5.77 2.58
C LEU A 202 9.97 -5.41 1.32
N LYS A 203 10.64 -5.48 0.17
CA LYS A 203 10.07 -5.12 -1.13
C LYS A 203 10.16 -6.29 -2.10
N ILE A 204 9.15 -6.41 -2.95
CA ILE A 204 9.10 -7.38 -4.04
C ILE A 204 9.30 -6.62 -5.34
N PHE A 205 10.14 -7.16 -6.23
CA PHE A 205 10.40 -6.56 -7.54
C PHE A 205 10.33 -7.61 -8.63
N LYS A 206 9.85 -7.19 -9.80
CA LYS A 206 10.17 -7.83 -11.06
C LYS A 206 11.48 -7.26 -11.57
N VAL A 207 12.45 -8.12 -11.84
CA VAL A 207 13.76 -7.71 -12.35
C VAL A 207 13.99 -8.32 -13.72
N ASN A 208 14.47 -7.52 -14.65
CA ASN A 208 14.88 -7.96 -15.99
C ASN A 208 16.34 -7.54 -16.23
N GLY A 209 17.09 -8.39 -16.93
CA GLY A 209 18.46 -8.11 -17.35
C GLY A 209 19.54 -8.51 -16.34
N ASN A 210 20.79 -8.39 -16.79
CA ASN A 210 21.96 -8.83 -16.03
C ASN A 210 22.52 -7.68 -15.20
N LYS A 211 22.66 -7.90 -13.88
CA LYS A 211 23.23 -6.91 -12.93
C LYS A 211 24.63 -6.40 -13.33
N ARG A 212 25.40 -7.16 -14.12
CA ARG A 212 26.72 -6.76 -14.65
C ARG A 212 26.61 -5.78 -15.83
N LYS A 213 25.54 -5.84 -16.62
CA LYS A 213 25.27 -4.91 -17.73
C LYS A 213 24.23 -3.87 -17.27
N LYS A 214 24.69 -2.85 -16.54
CA LYS A 214 23.85 -1.84 -15.89
C LYS A 214 22.86 -1.14 -16.84
N SER A 215 23.19 -1.03 -18.12
CA SER A 215 22.33 -0.37 -19.13
C SER A 215 21.04 -1.12 -19.45
N SER A 216 20.92 -2.42 -19.13
CA SER A 216 19.71 -3.22 -19.37
C SER A 216 19.03 -3.74 -18.10
N TYR A 217 19.54 -3.38 -16.92
CA TYR A 217 18.97 -3.85 -15.65
C TYR A 217 17.76 -3.00 -15.25
N GLN A 218 16.57 -3.58 -15.38
CA GLN A 218 15.32 -2.97 -14.92
C GLN A 218 14.85 -3.64 -13.64
N LYS A 219 14.41 -2.83 -12.67
CA LYS A 219 13.88 -3.27 -11.38
C LYS A 219 12.57 -2.52 -11.14
N ILE A 220 11.45 -3.22 -11.28
CA ILE A 220 10.10 -2.67 -11.13
C ILE A 220 9.51 -3.20 -9.83
N GLU A 221 9.09 -2.32 -8.93
CA GLU A 221 8.48 -2.71 -7.65
C GLU A 221 7.07 -3.25 -7.85
N ILE A 222 6.76 -4.34 -7.16
CA ILE A 222 5.42 -4.91 -7.05
C ILE A 222 4.93 -4.64 -5.63
N GLU A 223 4.07 -3.65 -5.49
CA GLU A 223 3.55 -3.26 -4.18
C GLU A 223 2.47 -4.24 -3.69
N PRO A 224 2.57 -4.74 -2.44
CA PRO A 224 1.52 -5.54 -1.84
C PRO A 224 0.23 -4.74 -1.62
N VAL A 225 -0.88 -5.29 -2.10
CA VAL A 225 -2.26 -4.84 -1.83
C VAL A 225 -2.72 -5.26 -0.43
N PHE A 226 -2.15 -6.31 0.13
CA PHE A 226 -2.42 -6.75 1.50
C PHE A 226 -1.21 -7.42 2.15
N ARG A 227 -1.11 -7.31 3.48
CA ARG A 227 0.01 -7.83 4.28
C ARG A 227 -0.58 -8.55 5.50
N TYR A 228 -0.39 -9.86 5.59
CA TYR A 228 -0.85 -10.65 6.72
C TYR A 228 0.30 -10.95 7.67
N SER A 229 0.23 -10.46 8.90
CA SER A 229 1.19 -10.74 9.98
C SER A 229 2.66 -10.35 9.71
N LEU A 230 2.90 -9.34 8.86
CA LEU A 230 4.24 -8.83 8.55
C LEU A 230 4.90 -8.23 9.82
N PRO A 231 6.03 -8.79 10.31
CA PRO A 231 6.71 -8.28 11.51
C PRO A 231 7.50 -7.01 11.20
N LYS A 232 7.63 -6.11 12.19
CA LYS A 232 8.62 -5.00 12.15
C LYS A 232 9.96 -5.39 12.76
N ILE A 233 9.93 -6.26 13.78
CA ILE A 233 11.10 -6.73 14.51
C ILE A 233 11.02 -8.24 14.59
N ILE A 234 12.15 -8.92 14.34
CA ILE A 234 12.31 -10.36 14.53
C ILE A 234 13.39 -10.54 15.59
N LYS A 235 13.01 -11.01 16.78
CA LYS A 235 13.96 -11.17 17.89
C LYS A 235 15.02 -12.22 17.58
N ASP A 236 16.16 -12.17 18.25
CA ASP A 236 17.14 -13.25 18.10
C ASP A 236 16.54 -14.62 18.47
N GLY A 237 16.86 -15.63 17.66
CA GLY A 237 16.29 -16.97 17.76
C GLY A 237 14.89 -17.14 17.17
N GLU A 238 14.16 -16.06 16.85
CA GLU A 238 12.79 -16.16 16.33
C GLU A 238 12.72 -16.47 14.83
N SER A 239 11.62 -17.13 14.45
CA SER A 239 11.13 -17.23 13.08
C SER A 239 9.77 -16.56 12.98
N ARG A 240 9.55 -15.75 11.95
CA ARG A 240 8.27 -15.09 11.68
C ARG A 240 7.82 -15.40 10.27
N GLU A 241 6.62 -15.96 10.15
CA GLU A 241 5.96 -16.24 8.88
C GLU A 241 4.84 -15.24 8.63
N PHE A 242 4.71 -14.81 7.38
CA PHE A 242 3.74 -13.81 6.95
C PHE A 242 3.42 -13.97 5.47
N VAL A 243 2.40 -13.28 5.01
CA VAL A 243 1.99 -13.30 3.60
C VAL A 243 1.95 -11.88 3.05
N LEU A 244 2.53 -11.71 1.86
CA LEU A 244 2.40 -10.51 1.05
C LEU A 244 1.49 -10.85 -0.13
N THR A 245 0.29 -10.28 -0.14
CA THR A 245 -0.63 -10.38 -1.28
C THR A 245 -0.33 -9.25 -2.24
N VAL A 246 0.04 -9.59 -3.47
CA VAL A 246 0.37 -8.65 -4.54
C VAL A 246 -0.57 -8.83 -5.72
N PRO A 247 -0.72 -7.81 -6.60
CA PRO A 247 -1.44 -7.98 -7.86
C PRO A 247 -0.83 -9.11 -8.68
N LYS A 248 -1.67 -9.82 -9.45
CA LYS A 248 -1.20 -10.84 -10.38
C LYS A 248 -0.18 -10.23 -11.35
N PHE A 249 0.94 -10.90 -11.47
CA PHE A 249 2.00 -10.57 -12.41
C PHE A 249 2.37 -11.82 -13.20
N THR A 250 3.00 -11.61 -14.35
CA THR A 250 3.62 -12.64 -15.15
C THR A 250 5.10 -12.33 -15.32
N PHE A 251 5.91 -13.38 -15.45
CA PHE A 251 7.31 -13.25 -15.85
C PHE A 251 7.41 -13.46 -17.36
N GLY A 252 8.17 -12.59 -18.04
CA GLY A 252 8.78 -12.94 -19.32
C GLY A 252 10.00 -13.85 -19.14
N ASP A 253 10.51 -14.42 -20.23
CA ASP A 253 11.55 -15.46 -20.23
C ASP A 253 12.84 -15.12 -19.47
N GLN A 254 13.14 -13.82 -19.29
CA GLN A 254 14.34 -13.33 -18.62
C GLN A 254 14.05 -12.57 -17.31
N GLU A 255 12.77 -12.50 -16.92
CA GLU A 255 12.35 -11.80 -15.73
C GLU A 255 12.42 -12.71 -14.50
N LYS A 256 12.84 -12.16 -13.37
CA LYS A 256 12.92 -12.87 -12.09
C LYS A 256 12.18 -12.09 -11.02
N LEU A 257 11.71 -12.80 -9.99
CA LEU A 257 11.25 -12.18 -8.76
C LEU A 257 12.45 -11.86 -7.87
N LEU A 258 12.47 -10.66 -7.29
CA LEU A 258 13.43 -10.27 -6.27
C LEU A 258 12.70 -9.87 -5.00
N LEU A 259 12.95 -10.60 -3.91
CA LEU A 259 12.63 -10.14 -2.55
C LEU A 259 13.87 -9.45 -1.97
N GLU A 260 13.73 -8.18 -1.61
CA GLU A 260 14.78 -7.38 -0.99
C GLU A 260 14.39 -7.00 0.44
N LEU A 261 15.11 -7.55 1.41
CA LEU A 261 14.96 -7.26 2.83
C LEU A 261 16.12 -6.36 3.28
N LYS A 262 15.80 -5.20 3.85
CA LYS A 262 16.76 -4.26 4.41
C LYS A 262 16.53 -4.09 5.91
N GLU A 263 17.63 -4.07 6.65
CA GLU A 263 17.66 -3.79 8.08
C GLU A 263 17.60 -2.29 8.38
N HIS A 264 16.87 -1.91 9.43
CA HIS A 264 16.79 -0.56 9.94
C HIS A 264 18.11 -0.18 10.65
N ARG A 265 18.68 0.97 10.30
CA ARG A 265 19.96 1.49 10.85
C ARG A 265 21.14 0.52 10.75
N GLY A 266 21.03 -0.50 9.90
CA GLY A 266 22.07 -1.48 9.65
C GLY A 266 22.45 -1.56 8.18
N ASN A 267 23.54 -2.28 7.91
CA ASN A 267 24.08 -2.47 6.55
C ASN A 267 23.63 -3.81 5.92
N ARG A 268 22.74 -4.57 6.58
CA ARG A 268 22.24 -5.85 6.05
C ARG A 268 21.16 -5.59 4.99
N ILE A 269 21.51 -5.90 3.75
CA ILE A 269 20.56 -6.07 2.64
C ILE A 269 20.64 -7.51 2.15
N LEU A 270 19.52 -8.22 2.19
CA LEU A 270 19.34 -9.55 1.62
C LEU A 270 18.54 -9.42 0.32
N GLN A 271 19.08 -10.00 -0.75
CA GLN A 271 18.42 -10.08 -2.05
C GLN A 271 18.24 -11.55 -2.40
N LEU A 272 16.99 -11.98 -2.45
CA LEU A 272 16.58 -13.34 -2.83
C LEU A 272 15.94 -13.27 -4.21
N PHE A 273 16.62 -13.87 -5.19
CA PHE A 273 16.11 -14.02 -6.54
C PHE A 273 15.41 -15.38 -6.68
N TYR A 274 14.22 -15.38 -7.28
CA TYR A 274 13.44 -16.55 -7.65
C TYR A 274 13.08 -16.47 -9.13
N ASP A 275 13.22 -17.60 -9.83
CA ASP A 275 13.09 -17.73 -11.28
C ASP A 275 11.74 -18.38 -11.62
#